data_AF-A0A963WDB6-F1
#
_entry.id   AF-A0A963WDB6-F1
#
_cell.length_a   1.000
_cell.length_b   1.000
_cell.length_c   1.000
_cell.angle_alpha   90.00
_cell.angle_beta   90.00
_cell.angle_gamma   90.00
#
_symmetry.space_group_name_H-M   'P 1'
#
loop_
_entity.id
_entity.type
_entity.pdbx_description
1 polymer ?
#
loop_
_entity_poly.entity_id
_entity_poly.type
_entity_poly.pdbx_seq_one_letter_code
_entity_poly.pdbx_strand_id
1 'polypeptide(L)'
;MITPTFRARPLPIATLLLACGLAHGEELRLPQVEVVGATPLEGFGLARDQIPSNVQTLDAGQLQRAGDAGLAATLERRLPSVTLNEIQGNPYQADLNY
;
A
#
# COMPACT_ATOMS: atom_id res chain seq x y z
N MET A 1 20.97 35.05 -59.95
CA MET A 1 19.77 35.92 -59.83
C MET A 1 18.94 35.78 -61.09
N ILE A 2 17.77 35.14 -61.01
CA ILE A 2 16.55 35.27 -61.83
C ILE A 2 15.54 34.33 -61.17
N THR A 3 14.45 34.89 -60.65
CA THR A 3 13.28 34.18 -60.08
C THR A 3 12.15 34.25 -61.10
N PRO A 4 11.37 33.18 -61.29
CA PRO A 4 9.91 33.36 -61.43
C PRO A 4 9.12 32.25 -60.72
N THR A 5 8.47 32.55 -59.59
CA THR A 5 7.03 32.86 -59.41
C THR A 5 6.07 31.67 -59.49
N PHE A 6 5.55 31.34 -58.31
CA PHE A 6 4.52 30.37 -57.93
C PHE A 6 3.14 30.65 -58.56
N ARG A 7 2.38 29.60 -58.91
CA ARG A 7 0.91 29.63 -58.97
C ARG A 7 0.32 28.34 -58.41
N ALA A 8 -0.16 28.40 -57.17
CA ALA A 8 -1.03 27.39 -56.57
C ALA A 8 -2.51 27.74 -56.87
N ARG A 9 -3.33 26.73 -57.19
CA ARG A 9 -4.79 26.84 -57.24
C ARG A 9 -5.43 25.75 -56.35
N PRO A 10 -6.58 26.01 -55.69
CA PRO A 10 -7.01 25.28 -54.48
C PRO A 10 -8.24 24.35 -54.65
N LEU A 11 -8.27 23.28 -53.83
CA LEU A 11 -9.42 22.53 -53.27
C LEU A 11 -10.37 21.74 -54.23
N PRO A 12 -11.21 20.76 -53.77
CA PRO A 12 -11.67 20.53 -52.40
C PRO A 12 -11.61 19.09 -51.81
N ILE A 13 -11.47 19.13 -50.49
CA ILE A 13 -11.82 18.13 -49.48
C ILE A 13 -13.30 17.73 -49.64
N ALA A 14 -13.59 16.46 -49.94
CA ALA A 14 -14.84 15.77 -49.57
C ALA A 14 -14.93 14.40 -50.24
N THR A 15 -14.27 13.37 -49.72
CA THR A 15 -14.79 12.00 -49.88
C THR A 15 -14.38 11.13 -48.69
N LEU A 16 -15.39 10.75 -47.91
CA LEU A 16 -15.49 9.54 -47.09
C LEU A 16 -14.83 9.51 -45.71
N LEU A 17 -15.50 10.21 -44.80
CA LEU A 17 -15.82 9.75 -43.45
C LEU A 17 -16.31 8.28 -43.48
N LEU A 18 -15.53 7.29 -42.99
CA LEU A 18 -16.05 6.05 -42.38
C LEU A 18 -14.97 5.09 -41.81
N ALA A 19 -14.18 5.49 -40.81
CA ALA A 19 -13.58 4.51 -39.88
C ALA A 19 -13.10 5.17 -38.58
N CYS A 20 -13.96 5.96 -37.93
CA CYS A 20 -13.84 6.16 -36.48
C CYS A 20 -14.43 4.89 -35.81
N GLY A 21 -13.70 3.78 -35.93
CA GLY A 21 -14.11 2.48 -35.44
C GLY A 21 -13.48 2.20 -34.09
N LEU A 22 -14.19 2.58 -33.02
CA LEU A 22 -14.13 1.97 -31.69
C LEU A 22 -12.79 2.08 -30.94
N ALA A 23 -12.55 3.27 -30.38
CA ALA A 23 -11.77 3.39 -29.16
C ALA A 23 -12.48 2.62 -28.02
N HIS A 24 -12.03 1.40 -27.73
CA HIS A 24 -12.31 0.75 -26.45
C HIS A 24 -11.12 0.96 -25.54
N GLY A 25 -11.09 2.11 -24.87
CA GLY A 25 -10.36 2.21 -23.62
C GLY A 25 -11.15 1.43 -22.59
N GLU A 26 -10.79 0.17 -22.36
CA GLU A 26 -11.24 -0.53 -21.16
C GLU A 26 -10.68 0.26 -19.98
N GLU A 27 -11.54 1.00 -19.29
CA GLU A 27 -11.18 1.75 -18.10
C GLU A 27 -10.74 0.73 -17.04
N LEU A 28 -9.42 0.56 -16.89
CA LEU A 28 -8.83 -0.29 -15.87
C LEU A 28 -9.19 0.30 -14.50
N ARG A 29 -10.34 -0.11 -13.97
CA ARG A 29 -10.78 0.26 -12.62
C ARG A 29 -9.93 -0.52 -11.63
N LEU A 30 -8.95 0.15 -11.07
CA LEU A 30 -8.16 -0.37 -9.97
C LEU A 30 -9.08 -0.58 -8.75
N PRO A 31 -8.92 -1.68 -8.01
CA PRO A 31 -9.61 -1.86 -6.75
C PRO A 31 -9.28 -0.70 -5.80
N GLN A 32 -10.27 -0.23 -5.05
CA GLN A 32 -10.06 0.82 -4.06
C GLN A 32 -9.16 0.30 -2.94
N VAL A 33 -8.07 1.02 -2.68
CA VAL A 33 -7.16 0.75 -1.56
C VAL A 33 -7.52 1.70 -0.42
N GLU A 34 -8.12 1.18 0.63
CA GLU A 34 -8.36 1.92 1.86
C GLU A 34 -7.07 1.91 2.70
N VAL A 35 -6.45 3.08 2.84
CA VAL A 35 -5.27 3.25 3.71
C VAL A 35 -5.76 3.75 5.06
N VAL A 36 -5.89 2.82 6.01
CA VAL A 36 -6.15 3.17 7.41
C VAL A 36 -4.85 3.70 8.02
N GLY A 37 -4.77 5.02 8.23
CA GLY A 37 -3.69 5.65 8.96
C GLY A 37 -3.87 5.45 10.47
N ALA A 38 -2.80 5.09 11.18
CA ALA A 38 -2.83 5.07 12.64
C ALA A 38 -2.80 6.51 13.18
N THR A 39 -3.71 6.84 14.09
CA THR A 39 -3.59 8.05 14.91
C THR A 39 -2.29 7.96 15.72
N PRO A 40 -1.41 8.99 15.69
CA PRO A 40 -0.18 8.94 16.46
C PRO A 40 -0.52 8.88 17.95
N LEU A 41 0.05 7.90 18.64
CA LEU A 41 -0.06 7.77 20.08
C LEU A 41 0.78 8.86 20.78
N GLU A 42 0.43 9.19 22.03
CA GLU A 42 1.28 10.06 22.85
C GLU A 42 2.71 9.51 22.92
N GLY A 43 3.71 10.36 22.69
CA GLY A 43 5.12 9.97 22.62
C GLY A 43 5.65 9.64 21.21
N PHE A 44 4.83 9.81 20.16
CA PHE A 44 5.29 9.66 18.77
C PHE A 44 6.43 10.66 18.47
N GLY A 45 7.60 10.15 18.09
CA GLY A 45 8.81 10.94 17.80
C GLY A 45 9.76 11.12 18.99
N LEU A 46 9.42 10.65 20.19
CA LEU A 46 10.36 10.55 21.30
C LEU A 46 11.21 9.29 21.15
N ALA A 47 12.50 9.41 21.48
CA ALA A 47 13.36 8.25 21.56
C ALA A 47 12.92 7.34 22.73
N ARG A 48 13.12 6.02 22.58
CA ARG A 48 12.65 5.01 23.55
C ARG A 48 13.12 5.28 24.98
N ASP A 49 14.32 5.84 25.14
CA ASP A 49 14.96 6.20 26.40
C ASP A 49 14.33 7.42 27.10
N GLN A 50 13.48 8.17 26.40
CA GLN A 50 12.78 9.34 26.94
C GLN A 50 11.36 9.02 27.39
N ILE A 51 10.91 7.77 27.21
CA ILE A 51 9.58 7.32 27.61
C ILE A 51 9.71 6.63 28.98
N PRO A 52 9.09 7.16 30.06
CA PRO A 52 9.17 6.59 31.40
C PRO A 52 8.23 5.38 31.57
N SER A 53 8.27 4.44 30.63
CA SER A 53 7.45 3.22 30.61
C SER A 53 8.20 2.05 29.95
N ASN A 54 7.69 0.83 30.11
CA ASN A 54 8.25 -0.36 29.47
C ASN A 54 7.91 -0.39 27.97
N VAL A 55 8.72 0.31 27.17
CA VAL A 55 8.60 0.26 25.71
C VAL A 55 9.41 -0.92 25.21
N GLN A 56 8.79 -1.76 24.38
CA GLN A 56 9.44 -2.90 23.75
C GLN A 56 9.22 -2.85 22.24
N THR A 57 10.18 -3.36 21.47
CA THR A 57 10.16 -3.23 20.01
C THR A 57 10.55 -4.55 19.38
N LEU A 58 9.82 -4.93 18.33
CA LEU A 58 10.10 -6.07 17.49
C LEU A 58 10.31 -5.57 16.05
N ASP A 59 11.47 -5.87 15.46
CA ASP A 59 11.76 -5.52 14.07
C ASP A 59 11.33 -6.60 13.07
N ALA A 60 11.27 -6.26 11.79
CA ALA A 60 10.85 -7.17 10.72
C ALA A 60 11.76 -8.42 10.62
N GLY A 61 13.06 -8.28 10.85
CA GLY A 61 14.02 -9.38 10.83
C GLY A 61 13.85 -10.33 12.01
N GLN A 62 13.41 -9.85 13.16
CA GLN A 62 13.03 -10.66 14.32
C GLN A 62 11.74 -11.44 14.05
N LEU A 63 10.75 -10.81 13.40
CA LEU A 63 9.51 -11.46 12.98
C LEU A 63 9.77 -12.54 11.91
N GLN A 64 10.60 -12.24 10.91
CA GLN A 64 10.97 -13.21 9.86
C GLN A 64 11.71 -14.42 10.42
N ARG A 65 12.58 -14.22 11.42
CA ARG A 65 13.26 -15.32 12.14
C ARG A 65 12.31 -16.15 13.00
N ALA A 66 11.12 -15.65 13.33
CA ALA A 66 10.10 -16.44 14.03
C ALA A 66 9.41 -17.46 13.09
N GLY A 67 9.55 -17.28 11.77
CA GLY A 67 9.03 -18.20 10.75
C GLY A 67 7.50 -18.22 10.75
N ASP A 68 6.94 -19.44 10.78
CA ASP A 68 5.49 -19.66 10.78
C ASP A 68 4.83 -19.41 12.14
N ALA A 69 5.60 -19.01 13.17
CA ALA A 69 5.01 -18.55 14.41
C ALA A 69 4.21 -17.27 14.12
N GLY A 70 2.89 -17.36 14.21
CA GLY A 70 2.01 -16.20 14.05
C GLY A 70 2.41 -15.04 14.96
N LEU A 71 1.92 -13.83 14.64
CA LEU A 71 2.32 -12.61 15.33
C LEU A 71 2.17 -12.70 16.86
N ALA A 72 1.02 -13.19 17.34
CA ALA A 72 0.75 -13.33 18.77
C ALA A 72 1.76 -14.25 19.49
N ALA A 73 2.05 -15.41 18.91
CA ALA A 73 3.06 -16.33 19.43
C ALA A 73 4.48 -15.74 19.39
N THR A 74 4.77 -14.92 18.38
CA THR A 74 6.06 -14.22 18.30
C THR A 74 6.19 -13.17 19.40
N LEU A 75 5.13 -12.41 19.69
CA LEU A 75 5.12 -11.42 20.76
C LEU A 75 5.32 -12.08 22.13
N GLU A 76 4.59 -13.15 22.43
CA GLU A 76 4.72 -13.90 23.70
C GLU A 76 6.15 -14.47 23.90
N ARG A 77 6.78 -14.98 22.83
CA ARG A 77 8.13 -15.56 22.92
C ARG A 77 9.26 -14.53 22.97
N ARG A 78 9.07 -13.34 22.41
CA ARG A 78 10.15 -12.34 22.20
C ARG A 78 10.06 -11.16 23.14
N LEU A 79 8.86 -10.80 23.59
CA LEU A 79 8.65 -9.62 24.42
C LEU A 79 8.34 -10.08 25.86
N PRO A 80 9.26 -9.88 26.82
CA PRO A 80 8.94 -10.09 28.23
C PRO A 80 7.71 -9.26 28.62
N SER A 81 6.93 -9.72 29.60
CA SER A 81 5.65 -9.12 30.01
C SER A 81 4.49 -9.27 29.02
N VAL A 82 4.69 -9.89 27.84
CA VAL A 82 3.56 -10.31 27.00
C VAL A 82 3.13 -11.71 27.38
N THR A 83 1.83 -11.91 27.59
CA THR A 83 1.24 -13.23 27.88
C THR A 83 0.12 -13.52 26.89
N LEU A 84 0.10 -14.73 26.34
CA LEU A 84 -0.94 -15.19 25.43
C LEU A 84 -1.86 -16.19 26.14
N ASN A 85 -3.14 -15.87 26.23
CA ASN A 85 -4.17 -16.75 26.75
C ASN A 85 -4.95 -17.38 25.59
N GLU A 86 -4.83 -18.69 25.44
CA GLU A 86 -5.60 -19.44 24.44
C GLU A 86 -6.88 -20.00 25.06
N ILE A 87 -8.02 -19.71 24.44
CA ILE A 87 -9.30 -20.33 24.82
C ILE A 87 -9.36 -21.72 24.18
N GLN A 88 -9.62 -22.75 24.99
CA GLN A 88 -9.76 -24.12 24.50
C GLN A 88 -10.89 -24.19 23.45
N GLY A 89 -10.54 -24.61 22.24
CA GLY A 89 -11.48 -24.80 21.13
C GLY A 89 -11.48 -23.70 20.07
N ASN A 90 -10.78 -22.57 20.26
CA ASN A 90 -10.61 -21.58 19.19
C ASN A 90 -9.22 -20.88 19.18
N PRO A 91 -8.26 -21.39 18.40
CA PRO A 91 -6.92 -20.80 18.31
C PRO A 91 -6.90 -19.44 17.60
N TYR A 92 -8.00 -19.00 16.99
CA TYR A 92 -8.12 -17.68 16.34
C TYR A 92 -8.69 -16.61 17.29
N GLN A 93 -8.97 -16.97 18.54
CA GLN A 93 -9.47 -16.06 19.58
C GLN A 93 -8.53 -16.07 20.78
N ALA A 94 -7.23 -15.94 20.53
CA ALA A 94 -6.25 -15.77 21.59
C ALA A 94 -6.32 -14.34 22.16
N ASP A 95 -6.25 -14.24 23.47
CA ASP A 95 -6.23 -12.97 24.22
C ASP A 95 -4.78 -12.63 24.60
N LEU A 96 -4.35 -11.40 24.32
CA LEU A 96 -2.95 -10.97 24.48
C LEU A 96 -2.87 -9.84 25.51
N ASN A 97 -2.13 -10.09 26.59
CA ASN A 97 -1.91 -9.15 27.70
C ASN A 97 -0.47 -8.60 27.67
N TYR A 98 -0.30 -7.29 27.93
CA TYR A 98 0.99 -6.58 27.89
C TYR A 98 1.02 -5.31 28.76
#